data_AF-M0G8Z5-F1
#
_entry.id   AF-M0G8Z5-F1
#
_cell.length_a   1.000
_cell.length_b   1.000
_cell.length_c   1.000
_cell.angle_alpha   90.00
_cell.angle_beta   90.00
_cell.angle_gamma   90.00
#
_symmetry.space_group_name_H-M   'P 1'
#
loop_
_entity.id
_entity.type
_entity.pdbx_description
1 polymer ?
#
loop_
_entity_poly.entity_id
_entity_poly.type
_entity_poly.pdbx_seq_one_letter_code
_entity_poly.pdbx_strand_id
1 'polypeptide(L)' 'MATRKNISIRDDQEEWIQDNYLNLSRFVQDKLDEHIEEHE' A
#
# COMPACT_ATOMS: atom_id res chain seq x y z
N MET A 1 7.65 13.16 -7.93
CA MET A 1 6.47 13.85 -7.37
C MET A 1 5.50 12.79 -6.88
N ALA A 2 5.00 12.85 -5.66
CA ALA A 2 4.02 11.89 -5.14
C ALA A 2 2.63 12.54 -5.08
N THR A 3 1.61 11.80 -5.50
CA THR A 3 0.21 12.27 -5.48
C THR A 3 -0.57 11.50 -4.43
N ARG A 4 -1.29 12.20 -3.55
CA ARG A 4 -2.14 11.56 -2.55
C ARG A 4 -3.36 10.92 -3.22
N LYS A 5 -3.64 9.67 -2.85
CA LYS A 5 -4.87 8.95 -3.19
C LYS A 5 -5.54 8.46 -1.91
N ASN A 6 -6.87 8.46 -1.90
CA ASN A 6 -7.65 7.84 -0.86
C ASN A 6 -8.10 6.46 -1.35
N ILE A 7 -7.92 5.44 -0.53
CA ILE A 7 -8.30 4.06 -0.83
C ILE A 7 -9.14 3.52 0.33
N SER A 8 -10.06 2.63 0.03
CA SER A 8 -10.77 1.84 1.04
C SER A 8 -10.11 0.47 1.13
N ILE A 9 -9.92 -0.01 2.35
CA ILE A 9 -9.42 -1.35 2.65
C ILE A 9 -10.41 -2.05 3.57
N ARG A 10 -10.31 -3.38 3.69
CA ARG A 10 -11.15 -4.17 4.59
C ARG A 10 -10.74 -3.91 6.05
N ASP A 11 -11.69 -4.05 6.98
CA ASP A 11 -11.44 -3.78 8.41
C ASP A 11 -10.34 -4.67 9.00
N ASP A 12 -10.23 -5.93 8.57
CA ASP A 12 -9.17 -6.85 9.01
C ASP A 12 -7.79 -6.46 8.46
N GLN A 13 -7.72 -5.78 7.32
CA GLN A 13 -6.48 -5.25 6.77
C GLN A 13 -6.02 -4.03 7.58
N GLU A 14 -6.95 -3.18 8.01
CA GLU A 14 -6.64 -2.04 8.90
C GLU A 14 -6.10 -2.53 10.25
N GLU A 15 -6.77 -3.51 10.88
CA GLU A 15 -6.31 -4.12 12.13
C GLU A 15 -4.88 -4.66 11.97
N TRP A 16 -4.63 -5.43 10.90
CA TRP A 16 -3.31 -5.96 10.62
C TRP A 16 -2.26 -4.86 10.39
N ILE A 17 -2.59 -3.77 9.68
CA ILE A 17 -1.67 -2.64 9.46
C ILE A 17 -1.28 -1.98 10.80
N GLN A 18 -2.25 -1.78 11.69
CA GLN A 18 -2.02 -1.18 13.01
C GLN A 18 -1.14 -2.08 13.88
N ASP A 19 -1.45 -3.38 13.96
CA ASP A 19 -0.70 -4.34 14.77
C ASP A 19 0.76 -4.51 14.31
N ASN A 20 1.01 -4.36 13.01
CA ASN A 20 2.33 -4.52 12.41
C ASN A 20 3.08 -3.18 12.24
N TYR A 21 2.53 -2.06 12.72
CA TYR A 21 3.08 -0.71 12.56
C TYR A 21 3.46 -0.38 11.10
N LEU A 22 2.65 -0.88 10.17
CA LEU A 22 2.99 -0.83 8.75
C LEU A 22 2.66 0.53 8.15
N ASN A 23 3.58 1.08 7.36
CA ASN A 23 3.31 2.28 6.58
C ASN A 23 2.56 1.91 5.29
N LEU A 24 1.24 2.14 5.27
CA LEU A 24 0.38 1.80 4.13
C LEU A 24 0.82 2.49 2.83
N SER A 25 1.32 3.73 2.91
CA SER A 25 1.76 4.44 1.70
C SER A 25 2.97 3.78 1.07
N ARG A 26 3.94 3.35 1.89
CA ARG A 26 5.14 2.67 1.41
C ARG A 26 4.81 1.30 0.85
N PHE A 27 3.99 0.52 1.56
CA PHE A 27 3.58 -0.81 1.11
C PHE A 27 2.85 -0.79 -0.24
N VAL A 28 1.91 0.15 -0.43
CA VAL A 28 1.22 0.30 -1.71
C VAL A 28 2.18 0.73 -2.82
N GLN A 29 3.14 1.61 -2.54
CA GLN A 29 4.16 2.01 -3.53
C GLN A 29 5.03 0.82 -3.94
N ASP A 30 5.58 0.09 -2.99
CA ASP A 30 6.44 -1.07 -3.28
C ASP A 30 5.69 -2.13 -4.11
N LYS A 31 4.40 -2.38 -3.81
CA LYS A 31 3.56 -3.29 -4.61
C LYS A 31 3.24 -2.77 -6.01
N LEU A 32 3.07 -1.47 -6.18
CA LEU A 32 2.87 -0.88 -7.50
C LEU A 32 4.14 -0.94 -8.33
N ASP A 33 5.30 -0.66 -7.72
CA ASP A 33 6.60 -0.74 -8.39
C ASP A 33 6.88 -2.18 -8.86
N GLU A 34 6.66 -3.19 -8.00
CA GLU A 34 6.73 -4.62 -8.40
C GLU A 34 5.87 -4.92 -9.62
N HIS A 35 4.61 -4.47 -9.63
CA HIS A 35 3.71 -4.70 -10.76
C HIS A 35 4.09 -3.93 -12.03
N ILE A 36 4.68 -2.74 -11.91
CA ILE A 36 5.16 -1.98 -13.07
C ILE A 36 6.36 -2.70 -13.69
N GLU A 37 7.34 -3.12 -12.87
CA GLU A 37 8.52 -3.86 -13.33
C GLU A 37 8.17 -5.19 -14.01
N GLU A 38 7.13 -5.90 -13.54
CA GLU A 38 6.64 -7.13 -14.19
C GLU A 38 6.05 -6.91 -15.60
N HIS A 39 5.66 -5.68 -15.92
CA HIS A 39 4.99 -5.32 -17.18
C HIS A 39 5.87 -4.49 -18.15
N GLU A 40 7.13 -4.22 -17.79
CA GLU A 40 8.16 -3.62 -18.66
C GLU A 40 9.07 -4.68 -19.30
#